data_AF-A0A0E9Y125-F1
#
_entry.id   AF-A0A0E9Y125-F1
#
_cell.length_a   1.000
_cell.length_b   1.000
_cell.length_c   1.000
_cell.angle_alpha   90.00
_cell.angle_beta   90.00
_cell.angle_gamma   90.00
#
_symmetry.space_group_name_H-M   'P 1'
#
loop_
_entity.id
_entity.type
_entity.pdbx_description
1 polymer ?
#
loop_
_entity_poly.entity_id
_entity_poly.type
_entity_poly.pdbx_seq_one_letter_code
_entity_poly.pdbx_strand_id
1 'polypeptide(L)' 'DRGRKELTPPLDTYICQMSEAMAANPLGDSLLNFSIDLYKQLVSESGRSGNVFYSPFSISAALSMALAGARNTTATQLT' A
#
# COMPACT_ATOMS: atom_id res chain seq x y z
N ASP A 1 25.44 -19.43 40.24
CA ASP A 1 25.31 -19.42 38.77
C ASP A 1 23.84 -19.59 38.38
N ARG A 2 23.37 -18.86 37.37
CA ARG A 2 21.97 -18.68 36.89
C ARG A 2 21.06 -17.70 37.64
N GLY A 3 21.45 -16.43 37.63
CA GLY A 3 20.50 -15.32 37.62
C GLY A 3 19.97 -15.13 36.20
N ARG A 4 18.68 -15.42 35.98
CA ARG A 4 17.97 -15.26 34.72
C ARG A 4 17.95 -13.75 34.39
N LYS A 5 18.88 -13.29 33.54
CA LYS A 5 18.83 -11.95 32.94
C LYS A 5 17.68 -11.97 31.95
N GLU A 6 16.51 -11.49 32.38
CA GLU A 6 15.39 -11.20 31.48
C GLU A 6 15.88 -10.21 30.43
N LEU A 7 16.07 -10.72 29.22
CA LEU A 7 16.55 -9.98 28.07
C LEU A 7 15.34 -9.29 27.42
N THR A 8 14.67 -8.42 28.16
CA THR A 8 13.68 -7.49 27.58
C THR A 8 14.47 -6.36 26.93
N PRO A 9 14.27 -6.07 25.63
CA PRO A 9 14.97 -4.97 24.98
C PRO A 9 14.62 -3.64 25.69
N PRO A 10 15.60 -2.73 25.86
CA PRO A 10 15.37 -1.45 26.51
C PRO A 10 14.30 -0.66 25.74
N LEU A 11 13.54 0.18 26.44
CA LEU A 11 12.45 0.98 25.87
C LEU A 11 12.91 1.83 24.66
N ASP A 12 14.19 2.18 24.59
CA ASP A 12 14.82 2.85 23.45
C ASP A 12 14.72 2.05 22.14
N THR A 13 14.79 0.72 22.21
CA THR A 13 14.58 -0.16 21.04
C THR A 13 13.14 -0.08 20.56
N TYR A 14 12.17 0.04 21.47
CA TYR A 14 10.75 0.13 21.13
C TYR A 14 10.39 1.47 20.47
N ILE A 15 11.01 2.57 20.93
CA ILE A 15 10.88 3.88 20.31
C ILE A 15 11.54 3.91 18.91
N CYS A 16 12.68 3.24 18.75
CA CYS A 16 13.32 3.08 17.44
C CYS A 16 12.44 2.28 16.47
N GLN A 17 11.83 1.18 16.94
CA GLN A 17 10.92 0.34 16.14
C GLN A 17 9.65 1.10 15.70
N MET A 18 9.14 2.01 16.53
CA MET A 18 8.01 2.87 16.15
C MET A 18 8.40 3.98 15.17
N SER A 19 9.64 4.48 15.25
CA SER A 19 10.19 5.47 14.31
C SER A 19 10.46 4.86 12.92
N GLU A 20 10.80 3.58 12.85
CA GLU A 20 11.12 2.88 11.59
C GLU A 20 9.88 2.63 10.72
N ALA A 21 8.69 2.57 11.33
CA ALA A 21 7.40 2.54 10.62
C ALA A 21 7.05 3.87 9.91
N MET A 22 7.76 4.97 10.24
CA MET A 22 7.58 6.28 9.61
C MET A 22 8.68 6.62 8.59
N ALA A 23 9.61 5.71 8.34
CA ALA A 23 10.67 5.87 7.34
C ALA A 23 10.23 5.23 6.02
N ALA A 24 9.58 6.04 5.17
CA ALA A 24 9.02 5.68 3.85
C ALA A 24 7.97 4.56 3.90
N ASN A 25 6.74 4.89 3.51
CA ASN A 25 5.70 3.90 3.23
C ASN A 25 5.58 3.72 1.70
N PRO A 26 6.52 3.01 1.05
CA PRO A 26 6.53 2.88 -0.42
C PRO A 26 5.24 2.25 -0.96
N LEU A 27 4.57 1.44 -0.14
CA LEU A 27 3.26 0.87 -0.47
C LEU A 27 2.16 1.94 -0.47
N GLY A 28 2.18 2.82 0.52
CA GLY A 28 1.29 3.98 0.60
C GLY A 28 1.49 4.92 -0.58
N ASP A 29 2.75 5.25 -0.89
CA ASP A 29 3.08 6.13 -2.02
C ASP A 29 2.64 5.54 -3.36
N SER A 30 2.87 4.24 -3.57
CA SER A 30 2.41 3.53 -4.78
C SER A 30 0.87 3.53 -4.90
N LEU A 31 0.16 3.24 -3.81
CA LEU A 31 -1.31 3.26 -3.78
C LEU A 31 -1.84 4.67 -4.03
N LEU A 32 -1.22 5.71 -3.46
CA LEU A 32 -1.60 7.10 -3.68
C LEU A 32 -1.38 7.52 -5.13
N ASN A 33 -0.24 7.19 -5.73
CA ASN A 33 0.04 7.47 -7.13
C ASN A 33 -0.97 6.80 -8.06
N PHE A 34 -1.21 5.50 -7.86
CA PHE A 34 -2.25 4.75 -8.57
C PHE A 34 -3.64 5.40 -8.41
N SER A 35 -3.99 5.81 -7.18
CA SER A 35 -5.27 6.46 -6.89
C SER A 35 -5.43 7.74 -7.71
N ILE A 36 -4.41 8.60 -7.71
CA ILE A 36 -4.42 9.87 -8.42
C ILE A 36 -4.52 9.66 -9.93
N ASP A 37 -3.77 8.71 -10.47
CA ASP A 37 -3.79 8.43 -11.91
C ASP A 37 -5.14 7.85 -12.35
N LEU A 38 -5.73 6.96 -11.56
CA LEU A 38 -7.08 6.47 -11.78
C LEU A 38 -8.12 7.61 -11.72
N TYR A 39 -8.02 8.52 -10.76
CA TYR A 39 -8.91 9.68 -10.67
C TYR A 39 -8.87 10.53 -11.94
N LYS A 40 -7.66 10.84 -12.45
CA LYS A 40 -7.49 11.63 -13.68
C LYS A 40 -8.17 10.96 -14.87
N GLN A 41 -8.04 9.64 -15.00
CA GLN A 41 -8.72 8.86 -16.05
C GLN A 41 -10.24 8.95 -15.89
N LEU A 42 -10.76 8.69 -14.69
CA LEU A 42 -12.20 8.74 -14.41
C LEU A 42 -12.81 10.12 -14.69
N VAL A 43 -12.14 11.21 -14.29
CA VAL A 43 -12.58 12.58 -14.56
C VAL A 43 -12.55 12.92 -16.05
N SER A 44 -11.55 12.40 -16.78
CA SER A 44 -11.44 12.59 -18.22
C SER A 44 -12.56 11.87 -18.98
N GLU A 45 -12.94 10.68 -18.52
CA GLU A 45 -14.00 9.85 -19.12
C GLU A 45 -15.40 10.37 -18.76
N SER A 46 -15.59 10.87 -17.54
CA SER A 46 -16.86 11.45 -17.07
C SER A 46 -17.14 12.86 -17.63
N GLY A 47 -16.38 13.32 -18.63
CA GLY A 47 -16.63 14.59 -19.32
C GLY A 47 -16.55 15.84 -18.43
N ARG A 48 -15.81 15.77 -17.30
CA ARG A 48 -15.72 16.82 -16.26
C ARG A 48 -17.06 17.21 -15.59
N SER A 49 -18.15 16.49 -15.87
CA SER A 49 -19.48 16.78 -15.33
C SER A 49 -20.06 15.52 -14.72
N GLY A 50 -19.76 15.29 -13.45
CA GLY A 50 -20.23 14.13 -12.68
C GLY A 50 -19.39 13.93 -11.41
N ASN A 51 -20.03 13.44 -10.36
CA ASN A 51 -19.33 13.09 -9.13
C ASN A 51 -18.56 11.77 -9.34
N VAL A 52 -17.28 11.77 -9.02
CA VAL A 52 -16.43 10.57 -9.04
C VAL A 52 -16.19 10.12 -7.60
N PHE A 53 -16.67 8.93 -7.25
CA PHE A 53 -16.50 8.34 -5.92
C PHE A 53 -16.08 6.88 -6.07
N TYR A 54 -14.93 6.53 -5.49
CA TYR A 54 -14.37 5.17 -5.54
C TYR A 54 -13.42 4.94 -4.36
N SER A 55 -13.14 3.66 -4.07
CA SER A 55 -12.15 3.26 -3.06
C SER A 55 -10.91 2.70 -3.75
N PRO A 56 -9.77 3.41 -3.77
CA PRO A 56 -8.57 2.94 -4.45
C PRO A 56 -8.03 1.64 -3.84
N PHE A 57 -8.06 1.52 -2.52
CA PHE A 57 -7.61 0.32 -1.83
C PHE A 57 -8.41 -0.93 -2.25
N SER A 58 -9.74 -0.80 -2.35
CA SER A 58 -10.61 -1.90 -2.77
C SER A 58 -10.30 -2.36 -4.20
N ILE A 59 -10.01 -1.43 -5.11
CA ILE A 59 -9.66 -1.74 -6.50
C ILE A 59 -8.29 -2.44 -6.55
N SER A 60 -7.29 -1.90 -5.87
CA SER A 60 -5.95 -2.52 -5.80
C SER A 60 -5.97 -3.91 -5.19
N ALA A 61 -6.82 -4.15 -4.18
CA ALA A 61 -7.00 -5.48 -3.60
C ALA A 61 -7.62 -6.47 -4.61
N ALA A 62 -8.63 -6.05 -5.37
CA ALA A 62 -9.22 -6.88 -6.42
C ALA A 62 -8.22 -7.18 -7.55
N LEU A 63 -7.44 -6.18 -7.97
CA LEU A 63 -6.37 -6.35 -8.97
C LEU A 63 -5.26 -7.27 -8.47
N SER A 64 -4.95 -7.25 -7.17
CA SER A 64 -3.97 -8.15 -6.57
C SER A 64 -4.44 -9.61 -6.60
N MET A 65 -5.73 -9.86 -6.36
CA MET A 65 -6.32 -11.20 -6.52
C MET A 65 -6.33 -11.63 -7.99
N ALA A 66 -6.60 -10.71 -8.91
CA ALA A 66 -6.51 -10.99 -10.34
C ALA A 66 -5.07 -11.30 -10.78
N LEU A 67 -4.09 -10.55 -10.27
CA LEU A 67 -2.66 -10.78 -10.48
C LEU A 67 -2.25 -12.16 -9.98
N ALA A 68 -2.74 -12.60 -8.82
CA ALA A 68 -2.46 -13.93 -8.29
C ALA A 68 -2.93 -15.08 -9.23
N GLY A 69 -3.98 -14.84 -10.03
CA GLY A 69 -4.45 -15.76 -11.06
C GLY A 69 -3.89 -15.51 -12.46
N ALA A 70 -3.24 -14.37 -12.69
CA ALA A 70 -2.74 -13.95 -13.99
C ALA A 70 -1.40 -14.63 -14.33
N ARG A 71 -1.13 -14.80 -15.63
CA ARG A 71 0.14 -15.35 -16.14
C ARG A 71 0.69 -14.47 -17.25
N ASN A 72 2.00 -14.57 -17.46
CA ASN A 72 2.69 -13.97 -18.60
C ASN A 72 2.39 -12.45 -18.70
N THR A 73 2.00 -11.97 -19.87
CA THR A 73 1.71 -10.56 -20.17
C THR A 73 0.63 -9.94 -19.29
N THR A 74 -0.36 -10.72 -18.83
CA THR A 74 -1.45 -10.21 -17.99
C THR A 74 -0.98 -9.89 -16.57
N ALA A 75 -0.03 -10.66 -16.04
CA ALA A 75 0.55 -10.38 -14.73
C ALA A 75 1.39 -9.08 -14.78
N THR A 76 2.19 -8.91 -15.81
CA THR A 76 3.07 -7.73 -15.98
C THR A 76 2.30 -6.41 -16.08
N GLN A 77 1.05 -6.41 -16.58
CA GLN A 77 0.24 -5.19 -16.65
C GLN A 77 -0.36 -4.78 -15.30
N LEU A 78 -0.46 -5.72 -14.36
CA LEU A 78 -1.06 -5.51 -13.04
C LEU A 78 -0.01 -5.22 -11.95
N THR A 79 1.29 -5.25 -12.31
CA THR A 79 2.43 -4.97 -11.42
C THR A 79 2.98 -3.59 -11.69
#